data_AF-A0AAV7IKN1-F1
#
_entry.id   AF-A0AAV7IKN1-F1
#
_cell.length_a   1.000
_cell.length_b   1.000
_cell.length_c   1.000
_cell.angle_alpha   90.00
_cell.angle_beta   90.00
_cell.angle_gamma   90.00
#
_symmetry.space_group_name_H-M   'P 1'
#
loop_
_entity.id
_entity.type
_entity.pdbx_description
1 polymer ?
#
loop_
_entity_poly.entity_id
_entity_poly.type
_entity_poly.pdbx_seq_one_letter_code
_entity_poly.pdbx_strand_id
1 'polypeptide(L)'
;MKARLIVSPETAIRFTKASVLLAYMFALSDAKKFRLLLFKIFRWISVLLSIALFIGLVFSIIENIEKLFLVLKALSIICSVVNYVAKVVIVRIYGKEFEKLQLTVTNFVENAGKVDRKIIQKFVNKCWKFQLFVTFGTYMASTAFILGPLVQPQKFPTDAVYPFSTENFPIAVIICLHQILVGYQCSAGVAVDSQMAIYLWYLCVRFEGLIIQMDYVKNQHQLVQFIRNHQSLLL
;
A
#
# COMPACT_ATOMS: atom_id res chain seq x y z
N MET A 1 28.13 19.72 9.62
CA MET A 1 28.24 18.29 9.23
C MET A 1 26.85 17.65 9.32
N LYS A 2 26.08 17.62 8.22
CA LYS A 2 24.73 17.02 8.23
C LYS A 2 24.90 15.50 8.30
N ALA A 3 24.49 14.88 9.41
CA ALA A 3 24.33 13.43 9.49
C ALA A 3 23.39 12.99 8.36
N ARG A 4 23.93 12.34 7.31
CA ARG A 4 23.08 11.64 6.35
C ARG A 4 22.44 10.52 7.14
N LEU A 5 21.12 10.59 7.36
CA LEU A 5 20.34 9.45 7.80
C LEU A 5 20.52 8.36 6.74
N ILE A 6 21.38 7.39 7.02
CA ILE A 6 21.57 6.20 6.19
C ILE A 6 20.51 5.21 6.66
N VAL A 7 19.42 5.14 5.89
CA VAL A 7 18.38 4.12 6.13
C VAL A 7 18.90 2.79 5.61
N SER A 8 18.90 1.76 6.46
CA SER A 8 19.29 0.43 6.05
C SER A 8 18.21 -0.19 5.14
N PRO A 9 18.58 -1.03 4.16
CA PRO A 9 17.61 -1.70 3.29
C PRO A 9 16.59 -2.55 4.08
N GLU A 10 17.02 -3.17 5.17
CA GLU A 10 16.16 -3.96 6.07
C GLU A 10 15.13 -3.06 6.77
N THR A 11 15.53 -1.85 7.16
CA THR A 11 14.62 -0.87 7.78
C THR A 11 13.58 -0.37 6.78
N ALA A 12 13.97 -0.15 5.52
CA ALA A 12 13.03 0.24 4.46
C ALA A 12 11.97 -0.85 4.18
N ILE A 13 12.39 -2.13 4.16
CA ILE A 13 11.47 -3.27 4.03
C ILE A 13 10.56 -3.39 5.25
N ARG A 14 11.11 -3.23 6.46
CA ARG A 14 10.30 -3.31 7.69
C ARG A 14 9.28 -2.18 7.78
N PHE A 15 9.65 -0.97 7.38
CA PHE A 15 8.75 0.18 7.33
C PHE A 15 7.57 -0.08 6.42
N THR A 16 7.82 -0.48 5.16
CA THR A 16 6.73 -0.75 4.20
C THR A 16 5.83 -1.90 4.62
N LYS A 17 6.40 -2.97 5.20
CA LYS A 17 5.61 -4.05 5.81
C LYS A 17 4.67 -3.51 6.91
N ALA A 18 5.18 -2.65 7.80
CA ALA A 18 4.38 -2.06 8.88
C ALA A 18 3.28 -1.13 8.34
N SER A 19 3.60 -0.30 7.33
CA SER A 19 2.65 0.65 6.73
C SER A 19 1.45 -0.03 6.06
N VAL A 20 1.63 -1.24 5.52
CA VAL A 20 0.57 -2.03 4.87
C VAL A 20 -0.18 -2.91 5.88
N LEU A 21 0.49 -3.36 6.95
CA LEU A 21 -0.12 -4.17 7.99
C LEU A 21 -1.19 -3.40 8.78
N LEU A 22 -1.04 -2.07 8.89
CA LEU A 22 -2.04 -1.17 9.48
C LEU A 22 -3.43 -1.26 8.83
N ALA A 23 -3.55 -1.75 7.59
CA ALA A 23 -4.86 -1.99 6.95
C ALA A 23 -5.13 -3.46 6.58
N TYR A 24 -4.44 -4.39 7.23
CA TYR A 24 -4.77 -5.83 7.16
C TYR A 24 -4.73 -6.43 5.73
N MET A 25 -4.11 -5.75 4.76
CA MET A 25 -4.06 -6.20 3.36
C MET A 25 -3.05 -7.33 3.15
N PHE A 26 -2.00 -7.39 3.96
CA PHE A 26 -0.94 -8.39 3.81
C PHE A 26 -0.88 -9.33 5.01
N ALA A 27 -0.93 -10.64 4.77
CA ALA A 27 -0.76 -11.64 5.81
C ALA A 27 0.74 -11.89 6.03
N LEU A 28 1.17 -11.93 7.30
CA LEU A 28 2.52 -12.35 7.65
C LEU A 28 2.65 -13.87 7.46
N SER A 29 3.67 -14.31 6.70
CA SER A 29 3.95 -15.72 6.43
C SER A 29 4.15 -16.55 7.71
N ASP A 30 4.67 -15.94 8.78
CA ASP A 30 4.91 -16.56 10.10
C ASP A 30 3.69 -16.54 11.06
N ALA A 31 2.51 -16.13 10.58
CA ALA A 31 1.36 -15.95 11.47
C ALA A 31 0.68 -17.30 11.81
N LYS A 32 0.46 -17.56 13.11
CA LYS A 32 -0.36 -18.68 13.61
C LYS A 32 -1.68 -18.80 12.82
N LYS A 33 -2.16 -20.03 12.56
CA LYS A 33 -3.41 -20.33 11.81
C LYS A 33 -4.60 -19.43 12.19
N PHE A 34 -4.76 -19.13 13.48
CA PHE A 34 -5.80 -18.23 14.00
C PHE A 34 -5.68 -16.79 13.49
N ARG A 35 -4.47 -16.21 13.46
CA ARG A 35 -4.24 -14.86 12.95
C ARG A 35 -4.58 -14.79 11.46
N LEU A 36 -4.22 -15.81 10.68
CA LEU A 36 -4.57 -15.90 9.26
C LEU A 36 -6.08 -15.93 9.02
N LEU A 37 -6.84 -16.67 9.85
CA LEU A 37 -8.31 -16.66 9.80
C LEU A 37 -8.86 -15.27 10.12
N LEU A 38 -8.35 -14.63 11.18
CA LEU A 38 -8.75 -13.28 11.59
C LEU A 38 -8.50 -12.25 10.47
N PHE A 39 -7.33 -12.29 9.84
CA PHE A 39 -7.01 -11.42 8.68
C PHE A 39 -7.99 -11.60 7.52
N LYS A 40 -8.41 -12.84 7.23
CA LYS A 40 -9.39 -13.12 6.17
C LYS A 40 -10.75 -12.52 6.52
N ILE A 41 -11.21 -12.69 7.75
CA ILE A 41 -12.51 -12.15 8.22
C ILE A 41 -12.49 -10.61 8.18
N PHE A 42 -11.46 -9.98 8.75
CA PHE A 42 -11.34 -8.51 8.73
C PHE A 42 -11.31 -7.93 7.33
N ARG A 43 -10.68 -8.62 6.37
CA ARG A 43 -10.64 -8.18 4.97
C ARG A 43 -12.03 -8.16 4.34
N TRP A 44 -12.84 -9.20 4.55
CA TRP A 44 -14.22 -9.23 4.05
C TRP A 44 -15.08 -8.14 4.69
N ILE A 45 -14.97 -7.96 6.00
CA ILE A 45 -15.65 -6.88 6.71
C ILE A 45 -15.24 -5.53 6.12
N SER A 46 -13.95 -5.30 5.88
CA SER A 46 -13.47 -4.06 5.28
C SER A 46 -14.04 -3.78 3.88
N VAL A 47 -14.15 -4.81 3.02
CA VAL A 47 -14.78 -4.65 1.70
C VAL A 47 -16.26 -4.29 1.84
N LEU A 48 -16.98 -4.96 2.75
CA LEU A 48 -18.39 -4.66 3.02
C LEU A 48 -18.57 -3.22 3.52
N LEU A 49 -17.74 -2.77 4.45
CA LEU A 49 -17.75 -1.39 4.95
C LEU A 49 -17.42 -0.37 3.85
N SER A 50 -16.49 -0.71 2.94
CA SER A 50 -16.15 0.13 1.79
C SER A 50 -17.33 0.26 0.82
N ILE A 51 -18.03 -0.83 0.53
CA ILE A 51 -19.24 -0.82 -0.33
C ILE A 51 -20.36 -0.01 0.33
N ALA A 52 -20.58 -0.16 1.63
CA ALA A 52 -21.58 0.62 2.36
C ALA A 52 -21.30 2.13 2.26
N LEU A 53 -20.03 2.54 2.40
CA LEU A 53 -19.65 3.95 2.23
C LEU A 53 -19.83 4.42 0.78
N PHE A 54 -19.46 3.58 -0.19
CA PHE A 54 -19.64 3.89 -1.62
C PHE A 54 -21.10 4.19 -1.95
N ILE A 55 -22.04 3.36 -1.48
CA ILE A 55 -23.47 3.56 -1.70
C ILE A 55 -23.93 4.90 -1.11
N GLY A 56 -23.53 5.22 0.13
CA GLY A 56 -23.90 6.50 0.76
C GLY A 56 -23.34 7.73 0.04
N LEU A 57 -22.16 7.61 -0.58
CA LEU A 57 -21.57 8.69 -1.39
C LEU A 57 -22.27 8.85 -2.74
N VAL A 58 -22.73 7.77 -3.37
CA VAL A 58 -23.53 7.85 -4.60
C VAL A 58 -24.84 8.58 -4.34
N PHE A 59 -25.53 8.26 -3.24
CA PHE A 59 -26.73 9.00 -2.84
C PHE A 59 -26.44 10.48 -2.58
N SER A 60 -25.32 10.80 -1.93
CA SER A 60 -24.88 12.18 -1.71
C SER A 60 -24.72 12.97 -3.01
N ILE A 61 -24.15 12.35 -4.05
CA ILE A 61 -23.99 12.97 -5.39
C ILE A 61 -25.35 13.22 -6.03
N ILE A 62 -26.27 12.26 -5.96
CA ILE A 62 -27.60 12.38 -6.54
C ILE A 62 -28.38 13.52 -5.87
N GLU A 63 -28.33 13.62 -4.55
CA GLU A 63 -29.05 14.64 -3.77
C GLU A 63 -28.43 16.04 -3.91
N ASN A 64 -27.10 16.13 -4.07
CA ASN A 64 -26.37 17.40 -4.13
C ASN A 64 -25.78 17.70 -5.52
N ILE A 65 -26.41 17.20 -6.59
CA ILE A 65 -25.87 17.29 -7.96
C ILE A 65 -25.59 18.73 -8.43
N GLU A 66 -26.35 19.69 -7.92
CA GLU A 66 -26.21 21.12 -8.22
C GLU A 66 -24.98 21.75 -7.56
N LYS A 67 -24.48 21.16 -6.47
CA LYS A 67 -23.36 21.70 -5.69
C LYS A 67 -22.06 21.04 -6.13
N LEU A 68 -21.41 21.64 -7.14
CA LEU A 68 -20.17 21.13 -7.74
C LEU A 68 -19.10 20.73 -6.71
N PHE A 69 -18.90 21.54 -5.67
CA PHE A 69 -17.91 21.26 -4.64
C PHE A 69 -18.17 19.95 -3.87
N LEU A 70 -19.43 19.67 -3.50
CA LEU A 70 -19.80 18.44 -2.80
C LEU A 70 -19.69 17.22 -3.72
N VAL A 71 -20.10 17.36 -4.99
CA VAL A 71 -19.98 16.32 -6.00
C VAL A 71 -18.50 15.94 -6.21
N LEU A 72 -17.61 16.92 -6.35
CA LEU A 72 -16.17 16.67 -6.52
C LEU A 72 -15.55 15.99 -5.29
N LYS A 73 -15.93 16.42 -4.08
CA LYS A 73 -15.48 15.78 -2.83
C LYS A 73 -15.93 14.33 -2.75
N ALA A 74 -17.20 14.05 -3.03
CA ALA A 74 -17.75 12.69 -3.03
C ALA A 74 -17.11 11.80 -4.10
N LEU A 75 -16.91 12.32 -5.32
CA LEU A 75 -16.24 11.60 -6.41
C LEU A 75 -14.79 11.24 -6.07
N SER A 76 -14.05 12.15 -5.44
CA SER A 76 -12.68 11.89 -4.99
C SER A 76 -12.61 10.75 -3.98
N ILE A 77 -13.56 10.71 -3.03
CA ILE A 77 -13.66 9.63 -2.04
C ILE A 77 -14.07 8.32 -2.71
N ILE A 78 -15.06 8.35 -3.62
CA ILE A 78 -15.46 7.18 -4.41
C ILE A 78 -14.27 6.59 -5.16
N CYS A 79 -13.47 7.43 -5.84
CA CYS A 79 -12.27 7.00 -6.55
C CYS A 79 -11.27 6.32 -5.60
N SER A 80 -11.08 6.88 -4.41
CA SER A 80 -10.21 6.30 -3.38
C SER A 80 -10.72 4.93 -2.89
N VAL A 81 -12.02 4.80 -2.66
CA VAL A 81 -12.67 3.55 -2.25
C VAL A 81 -12.57 2.48 -3.35
N VAL A 82 -12.84 2.85 -4.60
CA VAL A 82 -12.72 1.93 -5.75
C VAL A 82 -11.28 1.45 -5.91
N ASN A 83 -10.29 2.36 -5.82
CA ASN A 83 -8.88 2.00 -5.86
C ASN A 83 -8.50 1.06 -4.71
N TYR A 84 -8.99 1.30 -3.50
CA TYR A 84 -8.78 0.41 -2.36
C TYR A 84 -9.35 -0.99 -2.62
N VAL A 85 -10.63 -1.08 -3.00
CA VAL A 85 -11.33 -2.36 -3.24
C VAL A 85 -10.64 -3.15 -4.36
N ALA A 86 -10.26 -2.49 -5.45
CA ALA A 86 -9.51 -3.11 -6.54
C ALA A 86 -8.19 -3.72 -6.05
N LYS A 87 -7.43 -2.99 -5.22
CA LYS A 87 -6.17 -3.49 -4.64
C LYS A 87 -6.39 -4.67 -3.70
N VAL A 88 -7.44 -4.65 -2.87
CA VAL A 88 -7.80 -5.77 -2.00
C VAL A 88 -8.07 -7.04 -2.84
N VAL A 89 -8.77 -6.91 -3.97
CA VAL A 89 -9.04 -8.00 -4.90
C VAL A 89 -7.74 -8.51 -5.55
N ILE A 90 -6.89 -7.63 -6.06
CA ILE A 90 -5.59 -7.99 -6.65
C ILE A 90 -4.72 -8.75 -5.65
N VAL A 91 -4.57 -8.23 -4.43
CA VAL A 91 -3.80 -8.87 -3.36
C VAL A 91 -4.43 -10.21 -2.95
N ARG A 92 -5.74 -10.39 -3.12
CA ARG A 92 -6.40 -11.67 -2.87
C ARG A 92 -6.10 -12.72 -3.94
N ILE A 93 -6.08 -12.31 -5.21
CA ILE A 93 -5.81 -13.18 -6.37
C ILE A 93 -4.33 -13.60 -6.36
N TYR A 94 -3.42 -12.62 -6.26
CA TYR A 94 -1.97 -12.84 -6.32
C TYR A 94 -1.31 -12.98 -4.95
N GLY A 95 -2.08 -13.25 -3.89
CA GLY A 95 -1.58 -13.21 -2.52
C GLY A 95 -0.40 -14.16 -2.27
N LYS A 96 -0.42 -15.37 -2.84
CA LYS A 96 0.68 -16.34 -2.74
C LYS A 96 1.94 -15.84 -3.45
N GLU A 97 1.78 -15.24 -4.63
CA GLU A 97 2.90 -14.70 -5.40
C GLU A 97 3.53 -13.51 -4.69
N PHE A 98 2.71 -12.61 -4.12
CA PHE A 98 3.23 -11.51 -3.32
C PHE A 98 3.92 -11.98 -2.04
N GLU A 99 3.41 -13.01 -1.38
CA GLU A 99 4.05 -13.60 -0.20
C GLU A 99 5.42 -14.20 -0.56
N LYS A 100 5.47 -14.98 -1.64
CA LYS A 100 6.73 -15.52 -2.18
C LYS A 100 7.70 -14.39 -2.55
N LEU A 101 7.24 -13.37 -3.26
CA LEU A 101 8.05 -12.23 -3.65
C LEU A 101 8.59 -11.47 -2.44
N GLN A 102 7.77 -11.27 -1.41
CA GLN A 102 8.19 -10.62 -0.17
C GLN A 102 9.29 -11.42 0.53
N LEU A 103 9.17 -12.75 0.59
CA LEU A 103 10.19 -13.64 1.16
C LEU A 103 11.48 -13.59 0.34
N THR A 104 11.38 -13.67 -0.99
CA THR A 104 12.53 -13.58 -1.89
C THR A 104 13.29 -12.27 -1.72
N VAL A 105 12.59 -11.14 -1.70
CA VAL A 105 13.20 -9.81 -1.51
C VAL A 105 13.85 -9.69 -0.13
N THR A 106 13.19 -10.17 0.92
CA THR A 106 13.73 -10.14 2.29
C THR A 106 15.02 -10.97 2.37
N ASN A 107 14.98 -12.23 1.91
CA ASN A 107 16.14 -13.11 1.92
C ASN A 107 17.29 -12.58 1.07
N PHE A 108 17.00 -11.97 -0.09
CA PHE A 108 18.04 -11.38 -0.93
C PHE A 108 18.74 -10.23 -0.21
N VAL A 109 18.00 -9.34 0.45
CA VAL A 109 18.58 -8.20 1.16
C VAL A 109 19.43 -8.66 2.36
N GLU A 110 18.95 -9.66 3.10
CA GLU A 110 19.65 -10.20 4.27
C GLU A 110 20.94 -10.95 3.89
N ASN A 111 20.92 -11.69 2.77
CA ASN A 111 22.07 -12.48 2.31
C ASN A 111 22.90 -11.78 1.23
N ALA A 112 22.67 -10.50 0.97
CA ALA A 112 23.35 -9.76 -0.09
C ALA A 112 24.86 -9.63 0.18
N GLY A 113 25.68 -10.00 -0.81
CA GLY A 113 27.12 -9.79 -0.78
C GLY A 113 27.51 -8.30 -0.81
N LYS A 114 28.80 -7.99 -0.63
CA LYS A 114 29.29 -6.59 -0.55
C LYS A 114 28.95 -5.74 -1.79
N VAL A 115 28.96 -6.35 -2.98
CA VAL A 115 28.66 -5.66 -4.26
C VAL A 115 27.16 -5.38 -4.36
N ASP A 116 26.33 -6.42 -4.21
CA ASP A 116 24.86 -6.29 -4.25
C ASP A 116 24.36 -5.31 -3.19
N ARG A 117 24.92 -5.35 -1.98
CA ARG A 117 24.54 -4.44 -0.90
C ARG A 117 24.83 -2.97 -1.23
N LYS A 118 25.90 -2.67 -1.98
CA LYS A 118 26.17 -1.30 -2.46
C LYS A 118 25.11 -0.85 -3.48
N ILE A 119 24.71 -1.73 -4.40
CA ILE A 119 23.67 -1.44 -5.40
C ILE A 119 22.32 -1.23 -4.70
N ILE A 120 21.93 -2.13 -3.78
CA ILE A 120 20.71 -1.99 -2.98
C ILE A 120 20.71 -0.67 -2.21
N GLN A 121 21.80 -0.32 -1.53
CA GLN A 121 21.91 0.92 -0.77
C GLN A 121 21.77 2.16 -1.67
N LYS A 122 22.31 2.13 -2.89
CA LYS A 122 22.15 3.21 -3.88
C LYS A 122 20.66 3.42 -4.21
N PHE A 123 19.90 2.35 -4.45
CA PHE A 123 18.45 2.44 -4.69
C PHE A 123 17.68 2.91 -3.46
N VAL A 124 17.97 2.34 -2.28
CA VAL A 124 17.33 2.76 -1.03
C VAL A 124 17.55 4.24 -0.80
N ASN A 125 18.80 4.73 -0.89
CA ASN A 125 19.16 6.14 -0.71
C ASN A 125 18.42 7.08 -1.67
N LYS A 126 18.16 6.62 -2.90
CA LYS A 126 17.43 7.39 -3.92
C LYS A 126 15.94 7.49 -3.58
N CYS A 127 15.36 6.41 -3.06
CA CYS A 127 13.92 6.25 -3.04
C CYS A 127 13.24 6.39 -1.68
N TRP A 128 13.96 6.15 -0.57
CA TRP A 128 13.37 6.10 0.78
C TRP A 128 12.65 7.41 1.16
N LYS A 129 13.21 8.57 0.78
CA LYS A 129 12.62 9.87 1.08
C LYS A 129 11.27 10.05 0.40
N PHE A 130 11.18 9.65 -0.86
CA PHE A 130 9.95 9.75 -1.63
C PHE A 130 8.88 8.82 -1.06
N GLN A 131 9.23 7.57 -0.75
CA GLN A 131 8.28 6.64 -0.12
C GLN A 131 7.81 7.12 1.24
N LEU A 132 8.71 7.63 2.07
CA LEU A 132 8.37 8.18 3.37
C LEU A 132 7.44 9.39 3.22
N PHE A 133 7.75 10.30 2.30
CA PHE A 133 6.92 11.46 2.01
C PHE A 133 5.52 11.07 1.52
N VAL A 134 5.42 10.14 0.56
CA VAL A 134 4.12 9.66 0.04
C VAL A 134 3.32 8.97 1.14
N THR A 135 3.93 8.04 1.87
CA THR A 135 3.23 7.30 2.94
C THR A 135 2.79 8.24 4.06
N PHE A 136 3.68 9.10 4.55
CA PHE A 136 3.34 10.03 5.61
C PHE A 136 2.30 11.05 5.14
N GLY A 137 2.46 11.58 3.94
CA GLY A 137 1.54 12.54 3.33
C GLY A 137 0.13 11.97 3.16
N THR A 138 -0.01 10.71 2.75
CA THR A 138 -1.33 10.09 2.56
C THR A 138 -2.05 9.85 3.88
N TYR A 139 -1.35 9.35 4.90
CA TYR A 139 -1.94 9.18 6.23
C TYR A 139 -2.30 10.53 6.87
N MET A 140 -1.43 11.54 6.76
CA MET A 140 -1.71 12.90 7.23
C MET A 140 -2.91 13.52 6.53
N ALA A 141 -3.01 13.36 5.21
CA ALA A 141 -4.16 13.85 4.44
C ALA A 141 -5.46 13.17 4.91
N SER A 142 -5.46 11.85 5.08
CA SER A 142 -6.63 11.14 5.59
C SER A 142 -7.01 11.56 7.00
N THR A 143 -6.04 11.76 7.90
CA THR A 143 -6.31 12.31 9.23
C THR A 143 -6.91 13.71 9.15
N ALA A 144 -6.40 14.59 8.28
CA ALA A 144 -6.96 15.92 8.08
C ALA A 144 -8.41 15.87 7.57
N PHE A 145 -8.72 14.98 6.62
CA PHE A 145 -10.09 14.76 6.16
C PHE A 145 -11.01 14.24 7.27
N ILE A 146 -10.53 13.30 8.08
CA ILE A 146 -11.27 12.73 9.20
C ILE A 146 -11.60 13.79 10.26
N LEU A 147 -10.68 14.73 10.51
CA LEU A 147 -10.88 15.83 11.45
C LEU A 147 -11.71 16.99 10.86
N GLY A 148 -12.10 16.91 9.59
CA GLY A 148 -12.95 17.90 8.91
C GLY A 148 -14.19 18.31 9.72
N PRO A 149 -14.95 17.41 10.38
CA PRO A 149 -16.11 17.77 11.21
C PRO A 149 -15.81 18.68 12.40
N LEU A 150 -14.55 18.75 12.86
CA LEU A 150 -14.16 19.65 13.96
C LEU A 150 -13.99 21.10 13.49
N VAL A 151 -13.81 21.31 12.19
CA VAL A 151 -13.49 22.62 11.59
C VAL A 151 -14.59 23.12 10.67
N GLN A 152 -15.31 22.20 10.03
CA GLN A 152 -16.40 22.49 9.10
C GLN A 152 -17.76 22.13 9.71
N PRO A 153 -18.85 22.80 9.30
CA PRO A 153 -20.21 22.50 9.77
C PRO A 153 -20.75 21.22 9.10
N GLN A 154 -20.02 20.11 9.23
CA GLN A 154 -20.39 18.79 8.73
C GLN A 154 -20.50 17.82 9.92
N LYS A 155 -21.50 16.95 9.90
CA LYS A 155 -21.78 16.01 11.01
C LYS A 155 -20.82 14.83 11.04
N PHE A 156 -20.35 14.39 9.88
CA PHE A 156 -19.49 13.22 9.70
C PHE A 156 -18.28 13.56 8.83
N PRO A 157 -17.19 12.77 8.89
CA PRO A 157 -16.01 12.95 8.03
C PRO A 157 -16.33 13.13 6.55
N THR A 158 -17.35 12.42 6.05
CA THR A 158 -17.84 12.51 4.68
C THR A 158 -19.31 12.93 4.64
N ASP A 159 -19.72 13.49 3.50
CA ASP A 159 -21.11 13.90 3.23
C ASP A 159 -22.00 12.73 2.79
N ALA A 160 -21.69 11.50 3.21
CA ALA A 160 -22.45 10.31 2.83
C ALA A 160 -23.87 10.35 3.40
N VAL A 161 -24.86 10.02 2.56
CA VAL A 161 -26.27 10.00 2.91
C VAL A 161 -26.68 8.58 3.31
N TYR A 162 -27.43 8.46 4.41
CA TYR A 162 -27.87 7.18 4.96
C TYR A 162 -29.40 7.09 4.96
N PRO A 163 -29.99 5.93 4.63
CA PRO A 163 -31.45 5.75 4.55
C PRO A 163 -32.14 5.60 5.92
N PHE A 164 -31.42 5.85 7.01
CA PHE A 164 -31.89 5.71 8.39
C PHE A 164 -31.52 6.96 9.20
N SER A 165 -32.26 7.22 10.29
CA SER A 165 -32.00 8.39 11.13
C SER A 165 -30.60 8.34 11.73
N THR A 166 -29.87 9.44 11.56
CA THR A 166 -28.52 9.61 12.11
C THR A 166 -28.53 10.47 13.40
N GLU A 167 -29.70 10.86 13.88
CA GLU A 167 -29.86 11.75 15.05
C GLU A 167 -29.50 11.07 16.37
N ASN A 168 -29.69 9.76 16.45
CA ASN A 168 -29.33 8.97 17.62
C ASN A 168 -27.80 8.96 17.81
N PHE A 169 -27.35 9.45 18.98
CA PHE A 169 -25.93 9.49 19.35
C PHE A 169 -25.16 8.18 19.10
N PRO A 170 -25.63 6.99 19.54
CA PRO A 170 -24.88 5.75 19.29
C PRO A 170 -24.74 5.41 17.81
N ILE A 171 -25.75 5.71 17.00
CA ILE A 171 -25.72 5.49 15.54
C ILE A 171 -24.71 6.44 14.89
N ALA A 172 -24.71 7.72 15.30
CA ALA A 172 -23.75 8.70 14.82
C ALA A 172 -22.29 8.31 15.14
N VAL A 173 -22.02 7.77 16.34
CA VAL A 173 -20.69 7.27 16.70
C VAL A 173 -20.27 6.09 15.82
N ILE A 174 -21.17 5.13 15.57
CA ILE A 174 -20.89 3.98 14.69
C ILE A 174 -20.56 4.44 13.26
N ILE A 175 -21.35 5.37 12.71
CA ILE A 175 -21.09 5.95 11.38
C ILE A 175 -19.72 6.63 11.35
N CYS A 176 -19.40 7.44 12.36
CA CYS A 176 -18.14 8.14 12.42
C CYS A 176 -16.95 7.16 12.45
N LEU A 177 -17.01 6.14 13.32
CA LEU A 177 -15.98 5.09 13.37
C LEU A 177 -15.86 4.31 12.05
N HIS A 178 -16.98 4.01 11.40
CA HIS A 178 -17.00 3.36 10.08
C HIS A 178 -16.28 4.21 9.03
N GLN A 179 -16.61 5.49 8.91
CA GLN A 179 -15.98 6.40 7.94
C GLN A 179 -14.49 6.60 8.21
N ILE A 180 -14.10 6.72 9.49
CA ILE A 180 -12.69 6.78 9.91
C ILE A 180 -11.93 5.53 9.48
N LEU A 181 -12.51 4.36 9.73
CA LEU A 181 -11.90 3.08 9.40
C LEU A 181 -11.70 2.94 7.88
N VAL A 182 -12.70 3.26 7.07
CA VAL A 182 -12.60 3.22 5.61
C VAL A 182 -11.61 4.28 5.09
N GLY A 183 -11.55 5.45 5.72
CA GLY A 183 -10.59 6.50 5.40
C GLY A 183 -9.14 6.02 5.52
N TYR A 184 -8.79 5.38 6.65
CA TYR A 184 -7.45 4.80 6.84
C TYR A 184 -7.18 3.58 5.96
N GLN A 185 -8.20 2.78 5.65
CA GLN A 185 -8.09 1.68 4.68
C GLN A 185 -7.68 2.21 3.30
N CYS A 186 -8.25 3.33 2.86
CA CYS A 186 -7.88 3.99 1.61
C CYS A 186 -6.41 4.46 1.63
N SER A 187 -5.93 5.09 2.71
CA SER A 187 -4.52 5.53 2.83
C SER A 187 -3.56 4.36 2.72
N ALA A 188 -3.90 3.25 3.37
CA ALA A 188 -3.09 2.05 3.30
C ALA A 188 -3.13 1.38 1.93
N GLY A 189 -4.22 1.56 1.16
CA GLY A 189 -4.25 1.23 -0.26
C GLY A 189 -3.13 1.90 -1.05
N VAL A 190 -2.79 3.14 -0.70
CA VAL A 190 -1.65 3.85 -1.31
C VAL A 190 -0.30 3.31 -0.78
N ALA A 191 -0.26 2.88 0.48
CA ALA A 191 0.94 2.23 1.03
C ALA A 191 1.28 0.91 0.31
N VAL A 192 0.27 0.18 -0.20
CA VAL A 192 0.50 -1.01 -1.05
C VAL A 192 1.25 -0.64 -2.33
N ASP A 193 0.96 0.49 -2.96
CA ASP A 193 1.71 0.94 -4.15
C ASP A 193 3.17 1.21 -3.83
N SER A 194 3.43 1.77 -2.64
CA SER A 194 4.79 1.98 -2.14
C SER A 194 5.53 0.66 -1.93
N GLN A 195 4.84 -0.40 -1.51
CA GLN A 195 5.40 -1.74 -1.40
C GLN A 195 5.68 -2.35 -2.79
N MET A 196 4.78 -2.19 -3.76
CA MET A 196 5.00 -2.64 -5.14
C MET A 196 6.20 -1.94 -5.79
N ALA A 197 6.41 -0.65 -5.50
CA ALA A 197 7.58 0.09 -5.96
C ALA A 197 8.90 -0.52 -5.44
N ILE A 198 8.94 -1.05 -4.22
CA ILE A 198 10.12 -1.77 -3.70
C ILE A 198 10.40 -3.02 -4.51
N TYR A 199 9.37 -3.78 -4.87
CA TYR A 199 9.53 -4.98 -5.68
C TYR A 199 10.07 -4.66 -7.08
N LEU A 200 9.61 -3.57 -7.69
CA LEU A 200 10.15 -3.07 -8.95
C LEU A 200 11.61 -2.65 -8.82
N TRP A 201 12.00 -1.95 -7.75
CA TRP A 201 13.41 -1.60 -7.56
C TRP A 201 14.28 -2.79 -7.24
N TYR A 202 13.77 -3.79 -6.52
CA TYR A 202 14.46 -5.06 -6.37
C TYR A 202 14.77 -5.68 -7.74
N LEU A 203 13.80 -5.68 -8.65
CA LEU A 203 14.02 -6.14 -10.02
C LEU A 203 15.08 -5.30 -10.73
N CYS A 204 15.06 -3.97 -10.60
CA CYS A 204 16.13 -3.10 -11.14
C CYS A 204 17.52 -3.43 -10.56
N VAL A 205 17.63 -3.69 -9.25
CA VAL A 205 18.88 -4.10 -8.60
C VAL A 205 19.40 -5.39 -9.20
N ARG A 206 18.51 -6.38 -9.41
CA ARG A 206 18.88 -7.65 -10.04
C ARG A 206 19.40 -7.42 -11.46
N PHE A 207 18.70 -6.61 -12.26
CA PHE A 207 19.16 -6.28 -13.61
C PHE A 207 20.50 -5.52 -13.63
N GLU A 208 20.71 -4.54 -12.75
CA GLU A 208 22.01 -3.83 -12.66
C GLU A 208 23.14 -4.79 -12.26
N GLY A 209 22.87 -5.73 -11.35
CA GLY A 209 23.80 -6.81 -11.02
C GLY A 209 24.14 -7.71 -12.22
N LEU A 210 23.14 -8.08 -13.02
CA LEU A 210 23.35 -8.87 -14.24
C LEU A 210 24.17 -8.11 -15.28
N ILE A 211 23.90 -6.82 -15.49
CA ILE A 211 24.67 -5.97 -16.42
C ILE A 211 26.14 -5.94 -16.01
N ILE A 212 26.42 -5.70 -14.72
CA ILE A 212 27.79 -5.70 -14.20
C ILE A 212 28.47 -7.04 -14.44
N GLN A 213 27.78 -8.17 -14.23
CA GLN A 213 28.36 -9.49 -14.50
C GLN A 213 28.59 -9.73 -16.00
N MET A 214 27.71 -9.21 -16.86
CA MET A 214 27.83 -9.33 -18.31
C MET A 214 29.05 -8.59 -18.85
N ASP A 215 29.44 -7.46 -18.26
CA ASP A 215 30.66 -6.72 -18.63
C ASP A 215 31.95 -7.53 -18.41
N TYR A 216 31.93 -8.54 -17.54
CA TYR A 216 33.08 -9.44 -17.31
C TYR A 216 33.11 -10.66 -18.24
N VAL A 217 32.06 -10.88 -19.04
CA VAL A 217 31.98 -12.00 -20.00
C VAL A 217 32.82 -11.64 -21.23
N LYS A 218 33.90 -12.40 -21.47
CA LYS A 218 34.83 -12.12 -22.57
C LYS A 218 34.62 -13.01 -23.80
N ASN A 219 34.02 -14.18 -23.63
CA ASN A 219 33.94 -15.22 -24.66
C ASN A 219 32.51 -15.73 -24.87
N GLN A 220 32.20 -16.19 -26.09
CA GLN A 220 30.88 -16.72 -26.46
C GLN A 220 30.44 -17.90 -25.57
N HIS A 221 31.37 -18.78 -25.17
CA HIS A 221 31.07 -19.87 -24.23
C HIS A 221 30.64 -19.36 -22.84
N GLN A 222 31.30 -18.31 -22.34
CA GLN A 222 30.94 -17.69 -21.06
C GLN A 222 29.59 -16.97 -21.15
N LEU A 223 29.24 -16.41 -22.33
CA LEU A 223 27.94 -15.79 -22.57
C LEU A 223 26.81 -16.84 -22.56
N VAL A 224 27.00 -17.98 -23.22
CA VAL A 224 26.02 -19.09 -23.20
C VAL A 224 25.84 -19.62 -21.78
N GLN A 225 26.92 -19.74 -21.01
CA GLN A 225 26.86 -20.18 -19.62
C GLN A 225 26.19 -19.13 -18.71
N PHE A 226 26.44 -17.84 -18.93
CA PHE A 226 25.79 -16.73 -18.23
C PHE A 226 24.28 -16.73 -18.46
N ILE A 227 23.84 -16.87 -19.72
CA ILE A 227 22.42 -16.93 -20.10
C ILE A 227 21.74 -18.14 -19.47
N ARG A 228 22.35 -19.32 -19.51
CA ARG A 228 21.81 -20.54 -18.86
C ARG A 228 21.67 -20.37 -17.34
N ASN A 229 22.65 -19.74 -16.69
CA ASN A 229 22.62 -19.55 -15.23
C ASN A 229 21.58 -18.53 -14.76
N HIS A 230 21.21 -17.57 -15.61
CA HIS A 230 20.28 -16.49 -15.26
C HIS A 230 18.91 -16.60 -15.94
N GLN A 231 18.65 -17.71 -16.64
CA GLN A 231 17.41 -17.95 -17.37
C GLN A 231 16.18 -17.96 -16.45
N SER A 232 16.34 -18.33 -15.18
CA SER A 232 15.28 -18.32 -14.15
C SER A 232 14.97 -16.93 -13.56
N LEU A 233 15.77 -15.91 -13.86
CA LEU A 233 15.53 -14.51 -13.47
C LEU A 233 14.87 -13.70 -14.59
N LEU A 234 14.90 -14.21 -15.82
CA LEU A 234 14.32 -13.59 -17.02
C LEU A 234 12.92 -14.11 -17.36
N LEU A 235 12.47 -15.18 -16.67
CA LEU A 235 11.17 -15.85 -16.78
C LEU A 235 10.37 -15.62 -15.50
#